data_AF-A0A6B3NG49-F1
#
_entry.id   AF-A0A6B3NG49-F1
#
_cell.length_a   1.000
_cell.length_b   1.000
_cell.length_c   1.000
_cell.angle_alpha   90.00
_cell.angle_beta   90.00
_cell.angle_gamma   90.00
#
_symmetry.space_group_name_H-M   'P 1'
#
loop_
_entity.id
_entity.type
_entity.pdbx_description
1 polymer ?
#
loop_
_entity_poly.entity_id
_entity_poly.type
_entity_poly.pdbx_seq_one_letter_code
_entity_poly.pdbx_strand_id
1 'polypeptide(L)'
;MKNSWRQKIAALATVAISTIGAGIPSIAATFGQQEVTQSQFIAVAAPFGERSHQLLIIEQKSSQRPCWSESGSEPVVVEPLLLNFDFSGICGRSTDSNGYSIRREGIDLGIQYLLRVVKRNNELLLIGSNIKNRREPEIVIGRTNGLAEGFLKIELEPEWRFTKRTLDGKTLGHIYLTFGDSSFTFVDIASDIYADEIQQAVKLGFIAGFKEDNTFRPQATLTREQLVSMVLEGLSKLPGANFTL
;
A
#
# COMPACT_ATOMS: atom_id res chain seq x y z
N MET A 1 44.11 -25.54 -67.97
CA MET A 1 44.83 -25.01 -66.79
C MET A 1 44.29 -23.62 -66.45
N LYS A 2 43.70 -23.46 -65.25
CA LYS A 2 43.32 -22.22 -64.51
C LYS A 2 42.42 -21.20 -65.26
N ASN A 3 41.09 -21.25 -65.04
CA ASN A 3 40.28 -20.35 -64.16
C ASN A 3 40.50 -18.85 -64.43
N SER A 4 39.54 -17.95 -64.55
CA SER A 4 38.08 -17.91 -64.38
C SER A 4 37.74 -16.41 -64.51
N TRP A 5 36.73 -15.98 -65.28
CA TRP A 5 35.76 -14.97 -64.79
C TRP A 5 34.60 -14.79 -65.76
N ARG A 6 33.38 -15.02 -65.25
CA ARG A 6 32.11 -14.82 -65.92
C ARG A 6 31.65 -13.35 -65.92
N GLN A 7 31.18 -12.92 -67.10
CA GLN A 7 29.90 -12.24 -67.41
C GLN A 7 29.42 -11.01 -66.62
N LYS A 8 29.58 -9.84 -67.27
CA LYS A 8 28.56 -8.90 -67.81
C LYS A 8 27.21 -8.62 -67.09
N ILE A 9 27.02 -7.31 -66.83
CA ILE A 9 25.89 -6.39 -67.15
C ILE A 9 24.67 -6.27 -66.20
N ALA A 10 24.59 -5.05 -65.62
CA ALA A 10 23.48 -4.09 -65.40
C ALA A 10 22.04 -4.53 -65.05
N ALA A 11 21.45 -3.88 -64.03
CA ALA A 11 20.42 -2.82 -64.18
C ALA A 11 19.91 -2.32 -62.81
N LEU A 12 19.41 -1.08 -62.81
CA LEU A 12 18.92 -0.26 -61.69
C LEU A 12 17.62 -0.74 -61.03
N ALA A 13 17.42 -0.22 -59.80
CA ALA A 13 16.17 0.10 -59.09
C ALA A 13 15.67 -0.89 -58.02
N THR A 14 15.77 -0.51 -56.74
CA THR A 14 14.60 -0.11 -55.94
C THR A 14 14.98 0.52 -54.58
N VAL A 15 14.18 1.51 -54.20
CA VAL A 15 14.22 2.29 -52.96
C VAL A 15 13.61 1.49 -51.80
N ALA A 16 14.01 1.87 -50.59
CA ALA A 16 13.43 1.56 -49.27
C ALA A 16 13.91 0.27 -48.58
N ILE A 17 14.56 0.43 -47.42
CA ILE A 17 13.96 0.23 -46.10
C ILE A 17 14.90 0.93 -45.11
N SER A 18 14.70 2.23 -44.89
CA SER A 18 15.01 2.82 -43.59
C SER A 18 13.78 2.53 -42.73
N THR A 19 13.74 1.35 -42.11
CA THR A 19 12.89 1.17 -40.93
C THR A 19 13.42 2.14 -39.90
N ILE A 20 12.83 3.33 -39.86
CA ILE A 20 12.62 4.05 -38.61
C ILE A 20 12.05 2.97 -37.70
N GLY A 21 12.84 2.52 -36.73
CA GLY A 21 12.32 1.79 -35.60
C GLY A 21 11.31 2.73 -34.97
N ALA A 22 10.06 2.65 -35.40
CA ALA A 22 8.95 3.19 -34.67
C ALA A 22 9.09 2.54 -33.31
N GLY A 23 9.56 3.32 -32.33
CA GLY A 23 9.60 2.89 -30.96
C GLY A 23 8.20 2.41 -30.66
N ILE A 24 8.05 1.09 -30.53
CA ILE A 24 6.87 0.51 -29.90
C ILE A 24 6.63 1.36 -28.66
N PRO A 25 5.48 2.05 -28.55
CA PRO A 25 5.21 2.80 -27.34
C PRO A 25 5.30 1.78 -26.20
N SER A 26 6.21 2.02 -25.27
CA SER A 26 6.28 1.19 -24.07
C SER A 26 4.97 1.43 -23.34
N ILE A 27 4.13 0.40 -23.24
CA ILE A 27 2.96 0.45 -22.38
C ILE A 27 3.50 0.57 -20.97
N ALA A 28 3.24 1.70 -20.32
CA ALA A 28 3.54 1.83 -18.90
C ALA A 28 2.77 0.72 -18.17
N ALA A 29 3.47 -0.18 -17.49
CA ALA A 29 2.83 -1.22 -16.71
C ALA A 29 1.95 -0.53 -15.66
N THR A 30 0.64 -0.67 -15.80
CA THR A 30 -0.32 -0.16 -14.81
C THR A 30 -0.34 -1.14 -13.65
N PHE A 31 0.38 -0.80 -12.58
CA PHE A 31 0.32 -1.59 -11.35
C PHE A 31 -1.01 -1.37 -10.63
N GLY A 32 -1.72 -2.46 -10.43
CA GLY A 32 -2.89 -2.51 -9.56
C GLY A 32 -2.49 -2.70 -8.09
N GLN A 33 -3.51 -2.86 -7.25
CA GLN A 33 -3.36 -3.24 -5.86
C GLN A 33 -4.35 -4.36 -5.50
N GLN A 34 -4.07 -5.09 -4.44
CA GLN A 34 -4.96 -6.07 -3.83
C GLN A 34 -4.97 -5.86 -2.33
N GLU A 35 -6.17 -5.88 -1.74
CA GLU A 35 -6.35 -5.82 -0.30
C GLU A 35 -5.71 -7.02 0.40
N VAL A 36 -5.25 -6.80 1.63
CA VAL A 36 -4.65 -7.85 2.48
C VAL A 36 -5.28 -7.85 3.87
N THR A 37 -5.16 -8.98 4.56
CA THR A 37 -5.56 -9.09 5.97
C THR A 37 -4.61 -8.26 6.83
N GLN A 38 -5.09 -7.15 7.40
CA GLN A 38 -4.25 -6.18 8.09
C GLN A 38 -3.49 -6.76 9.29
N SER A 39 -4.10 -7.70 10.02
CA SER A 39 -3.45 -8.38 11.16
C SER A 39 -2.26 -9.26 10.77
N GLN A 40 -2.06 -9.54 9.48
CA GLN A 40 -0.86 -10.23 8.98
C GLN A 40 0.31 -9.27 8.72
N PHE A 41 0.15 -7.97 8.88
CA PHE A 41 1.18 -6.98 8.58
C PHE A 41 1.42 -6.06 9.77
N ILE A 42 2.68 -5.70 9.99
CA ILE A 42 3.05 -4.64 10.93
C ILE A 42 4.07 -3.70 10.30
N ALA A 43 3.95 -2.41 10.62
CA ALA A 43 4.97 -1.40 10.36
C ALA A 43 5.79 -1.21 11.62
N VAL A 44 7.11 -1.23 11.47
CA VAL A 44 8.06 -1.20 12.57
C VAL A 44 9.09 -0.12 12.33
N ALA A 45 9.31 0.72 13.33
CA ALA A 45 10.46 1.60 13.42
C ALA A 45 11.66 0.76 13.89
N ALA A 46 12.44 0.25 12.96
CA ALA A 46 13.62 -0.53 13.24
C ALA A 46 14.83 0.39 13.47
N PRO A 47 15.62 0.23 14.55
CA PRO A 47 16.86 0.96 14.73
C PRO A 47 17.80 0.81 13.52
N PHE A 48 18.37 1.91 13.07
CA PHE A 48 19.34 1.96 11.97
C PHE A 48 20.48 2.92 12.34
N GLY A 49 21.68 2.38 12.54
CA GLY A 49 22.78 3.12 13.15
C GLY A 49 22.50 3.51 14.60
N GLU A 50 23.19 4.54 15.11
CA GLU A 50 23.11 4.86 16.55
C GLU A 50 21.88 5.70 16.95
N ARG A 51 21.31 6.49 16.03
CA ARG A 51 20.29 7.51 16.39
C ARG A 51 19.15 7.62 15.38
N SER A 52 19.06 6.72 14.43
CA SER A 52 18.07 6.76 13.36
C SER A 52 17.22 5.49 13.36
N HIS A 53 16.08 5.57 12.69
CA HIS A 53 15.19 4.45 12.49
C HIS A 53 14.85 4.37 10.99
N GLN A 54 14.66 3.15 10.52
CA GLN A 54 14.12 2.87 9.19
C GLN A 54 12.77 2.17 9.31
N LEU A 55 11.96 2.25 8.25
CA LEU A 55 10.74 1.47 8.18
C LEU A 55 11.09 0.01 7.87
N LEU A 56 10.59 -0.89 8.68
CA LEU A 56 10.54 -2.32 8.43
C LEU A 56 9.06 -2.72 8.37
N ILE A 57 8.62 -3.32 7.27
CA ILE A 57 7.30 -3.98 7.21
C ILE A 57 7.53 -5.50 7.31
N ILE A 58 6.83 -6.14 8.25
CA ILE A 58 6.85 -7.59 8.43
C ILE A 58 5.48 -8.14 8.01
N GLU A 59 5.48 -9.25 7.26
CA GLU A 59 4.29 -9.98 6.82
C GLU A 59 4.28 -11.40 7.43
N GLN A 60 3.17 -11.81 8.03
CA GLN A 60 2.88 -13.18 8.48
C GLN A 60 2.23 -13.96 7.33
N LYS A 61 3.01 -14.76 6.61
CA LYS A 61 2.53 -15.51 5.43
C LYS A 61 1.91 -16.86 5.78
N SER A 62 2.33 -17.45 6.90
CA SER A 62 1.88 -18.77 7.37
C SER A 62 1.78 -18.79 8.89
N SER A 63 0.85 -19.54 9.48
CA SER A 63 0.71 -19.68 10.94
C SER A 63 1.70 -20.67 11.57
N GLN A 64 2.61 -21.28 10.81
CA GLN A 64 3.57 -22.27 11.32
C GLN A 64 4.43 -21.74 12.48
N ARG A 65 4.87 -20.48 12.40
CA ARG A 65 5.62 -19.78 13.45
C ARG A 65 5.31 -18.28 13.40
N PRO A 66 5.21 -17.60 14.56
CA PRO A 66 5.05 -16.15 14.59
C PRO A 66 6.29 -15.44 14.05
N CYS A 67 6.08 -14.42 13.23
CA CYS A 67 7.16 -13.61 12.65
C CYS A 67 7.61 -12.48 13.58
N TRP A 68 6.78 -12.10 14.54
CA TRP A 68 7.07 -11.11 15.59
C TRP A 68 6.27 -11.40 16.87
N SER A 69 6.64 -10.74 17.96
CA SER A 69 5.80 -10.58 19.15
C SER A 69 5.72 -9.10 19.54
N GLU A 70 4.70 -8.73 20.31
CA GLU A 70 4.42 -7.37 20.77
C GLU A 70 4.37 -7.32 22.30
N SER A 71 4.87 -6.23 22.89
CA SER A 71 4.78 -5.98 24.33
C SER A 71 4.65 -4.48 24.63
N GLY A 72 3.97 -4.14 25.73
CA GLY A 72 3.63 -2.75 26.04
C GLY A 72 2.44 -2.23 25.22
N SER A 73 2.10 -0.95 25.41
CA SER A 73 0.98 -0.31 24.73
C SER A 73 1.30 1.10 24.20
N GLU A 74 2.17 1.86 24.86
CA GLU A 74 2.52 3.25 24.48
C GLU A 74 3.97 3.59 24.90
N PRO A 75 4.99 3.32 24.06
CA PRO A 75 4.91 2.66 22.77
C PRO A 75 4.80 1.13 22.88
N VAL A 76 4.33 0.48 21.83
CA VAL A 76 4.44 -0.98 21.67
C VAL A 76 5.85 -1.33 21.19
N VAL A 77 6.55 -2.17 21.96
CA VAL A 77 7.85 -2.75 21.60
C VAL A 77 7.61 -4.04 20.82
N VAL A 78 8.31 -4.19 19.71
CA VAL A 78 8.23 -5.34 18.81
C VAL A 78 9.50 -6.18 18.94
N GLU A 79 9.37 -7.50 19.03
CA GLU A 79 10.50 -8.43 18.89
C GLU A 79 10.40 -9.14 17.53
N PRO A 80 11.34 -8.89 16.58
CA PRO A 80 11.35 -9.59 15.30
C PRO A 80 11.85 -11.03 15.44
N LEU A 81 10.92 -11.98 15.55
CA LEU A 81 11.23 -13.42 15.73
C LEU A 81 11.77 -14.09 14.45
N LEU A 82 11.50 -13.51 13.28
CA LEU A 82 11.94 -14.03 11.97
C LEU A 82 13.47 -14.15 11.82
N LEU A 83 14.25 -13.60 12.73
CA LEU A 83 15.71 -13.70 12.76
C LEU A 83 16.20 -15.02 13.39
N ASN A 84 15.31 -15.77 14.03
CA ASN A 84 15.65 -16.94 14.85
C ASN A 84 15.38 -18.28 14.14
N PHE A 85 14.90 -18.26 12.89
CA PHE A 85 14.59 -19.47 12.12
C PHE A 85 14.64 -19.19 10.60
N ASP A 86 14.63 -20.24 9.79
CA ASP A 86 14.43 -20.10 8.35
C ASP A 86 13.00 -19.61 8.08
N PHE A 87 12.87 -18.32 7.83
CA PHE A 87 11.58 -17.66 7.63
C PHE A 87 10.99 -17.88 6.23
N SER A 88 11.67 -18.63 5.35
CA SER A 88 11.24 -18.88 3.98
C SER A 88 9.84 -19.48 3.92
N GLY A 89 8.93 -18.79 3.24
CA GLY A 89 7.51 -19.20 3.14
C GLY A 89 6.67 -18.89 4.39
N ILE A 90 7.28 -18.50 5.51
CA ILE A 90 6.61 -18.21 6.77
C ILE A 90 6.43 -16.70 6.97
N CYS A 91 7.49 -15.92 6.72
CA CYS A 91 7.49 -14.47 6.88
C CYS A 91 7.85 -13.74 5.59
N GLY A 92 7.34 -12.52 5.42
CA GLY A 92 7.85 -11.53 4.49
C GLY A 92 8.53 -10.38 5.24
N ARG A 93 9.54 -9.76 4.63
CA ARG A 93 10.18 -8.54 5.15
C ARG A 93 10.44 -7.54 4.02
N SER A 94 10.11 -6.29 4.26
CA SER A 94 10.42 -5.16 3.37
C SER A 94 11.15 -4.08 4.16
N THR A 95 12.35 -3.71 3.73
CA THR A 95 13.28 -2.83 4.48
C THR A 95 13.66 -1.56 3.72
N ASP A 96 13.21 -1.40 2.48
CA ASP A 96 13.57 -0.27 1.63
C ASP A 96 12.44 0.07 0.64
N SER A 97 12.66 1.12 -0.14
CA SER A 97 11.72 1.63 -1.14
C SER A 97 11.45 0.68 -2.31
N ASN A 98 12.22 -0.40 -2.49
CA ASN A 98 11.88 -1.43 -3.46
C ASN A 98 10.80 -2.37 -2.91
N GLY A 99 10.75 -2.54 -1.58
CA GLY A 99 9.78 -3.38 -0.88
C GLY A 99 8.47 -2.68 -0.52
N TYR A 100 8.46 -1.35 -0.43
CA TYR A 100 7.25 -0.59 -0.12
C TYR A 100 7.17 0.80 -0.77
N SER A 101 5.97 1.33 -0.95
CA SER A 101 5.73 2.73 -1.35
C SER A 101 4.39 3.26 -0.83
N ILE A 102 4.16 4.56 -1.03
CA ILE A 102 2.88 5.20 -0.74
C ILE A 102 1.96 5.03 -1.94
N ARG A 103 0.70 4.67 -1.68
CA ARG A 103 -0.38 4.73 -2.66
C ARG A 103 -1.51 5.59 -2.10
N ARG A 104 -1.93 6.61 -2.84
CA ARG A 104 -2.95 7.55 -2.36
C ARG A 104 -4.00 7.78 -3.44
N GLU A 105 -5.27 7.56 -3.11
CA GLU A 105 -6.40 7.71 -4.05
C GLU A 105 -6.14 6.98 -5.39
N GLY A 106 -5.69 5.73 -5.30
CA GLY A 106 -5.39 4.90 -6.48
C GLY A 106 -4.07 5.24 -7.21
N ILE A 107 -3.32 6.27 -6.79
CA ILE A 107 -2.07 6.69 -7.42
C ILE A 107 -0.86 6.16 -6.66
N ASP A 108 0.04 5.42 -7.33
CA ASP A 108 1.34 5.03 -6.77
C ASP A 108 2.30 6.23 -6.74
N LEU A 109 2.69 6.62 -5.53
CA LEU A 109 3.53 7.78 -5.24
C LEU A 109 5.00 7.41 -5.00
N GLY A 110 5.41 6.15 -5.21
CA GLY A 110 6.75 5.65 -4.87
C GLY A 110 7.92 6.32 -5.59
N ILE A 111 7.68 7.00 -6.71
CA ILE A 111 8.70 7.79 -7.43
C ILE A 111 8.75 9.25 -6.95
N GLN A 112 7.67 9.73 -6.33
CA GLN A 112 7.51 11.14 -5.94
C GLN A 112 7.81 11.37 -4.47
N TYR A 113 7.50 10.39 -3.61
CA TYR A 113 7.64 10.49 -2.16
C TYR A 113 8.55 9.40 -1.61
N LEU A 114 9.36 9.79 -0.63
CA LEU A 114 10.15 8.87 0.18
C LEU A 114 9.51 8.70 1.56
N LEU A 115 9.36 7.44 1.96
CA LEU A 115 8.97 7.05 3.32
C LEU A 115 10.15 7.18 4.27
N ARG A 116 9.94 7.86 5.40
CA ARG A 116 10.97 8.10 6.42
C ARG A 116 10.38 7.95 7.82
N VAL A 117 11.17 7.41 8.74
CA VAL A 117 10.86 7.44 10.17
C VAL A 117 11.62 8.61 10.78
N VAL A 118 10.89 9.55 11.40
CA VAL A 118 11.45 10.77 11.99
C VAL A 118 11.05 10.90 13.45
N LYS A 119 11.97 11.33 14.31
CA LYS A 119 11.70 11.59 15.72
C LYS A 119 11.11 12.99 15.90
N ARG A 120 9.93 13.11 16.52
CA ARG A 120 9.26 14.39 16.86
C ARG A 120 8.48 14.22 18.16
N ASN A 121 8.39 15.27 18.98
CA ASN A 121 7.52 15.33 20.16
C ASN A 121 7.54 14.07 21.06
N ASN A 122 8.73 13.52 21.30
CA ASN A 122 8.92 12.30 22.11
C ASN A 122 8.23 11.04 21.56
N GLU A 123 8.11 10.93 20.23
CA GLU A 123 7.68 9.73 19.50
C GLU A 123 8.42 9.63 18.15
N LEU A 124 8.20 8.53 17.42
CA LEU A 124 8.61 8.38 16.03
C LEU A 124 7.37 8.46 15.12
N LEU A 125 7.49 9.21 14.04
CA LEU A 125 6.48 9.32 13.00
C LEU A 125 6.97 8.64 11.72
N LEU A 126 6.09 7.88 11.08
CA LEU A 126 6.25 7.49 9.70
C LEU A 126 5.66 8.56 8.80
N ILE A 127 6.50 9.14 7.96
CA ILE A 127 6.10 10.23 7.06
C ILE A 127 6.44 9.92 5.60
N GLY A 128 5.63 10.46 4.69
CA GLY A 128 5.95 10.62 3.28
C GLY A 128 6.45 12.03 3.00
N SER A 129 7.61 12.16 2.36
CA SER A 129 8.21 13.45 1.99
C SER A 129 8.47 13.53 0.49
N ASN A 130 8.06 14.61 -0.17
CA ASN A 130 8.28 14.79 -1.60
C ASN A 130 9.78 14.94 -1.89
N ILE A 131 10.29 14.10 -2.79
CA ILE A 131 11.72 14.00 -3.12
C ILE A 131 12.22 15.27 -3.83
N LYS A 132 11.37 15.91 -4.63
CA LYS A 132 11.72 17.09 -5.44
C LYS A 132 11.37 18.40 -4.73
N ASN A 133 10.23 18.45 -4.03
CA ASN A 133 9.73 19.67 -3.39
C ASN A 133 9.71 19.55 -1.85
N ARG A 134 10.82 19.90 -1.20
CA ARG A 134 10.96 19.85 0.27
C ARG A 134 10.09 20.85 1.04
N ARG A 135 9.42 21.78 0.34
CA ARG A 135 8.49 22.74 0.97
C ARG A 135 7.07 22.20 1.04
N GLU A 136 6.78 21.14 0.30
CA GLU A 136 5.50 20.49 0.36
C GLU A 136 5.27 19.89 1.75
N PRO A 137 4.06 20.01 2.32
CA PRO A 137 3.74 19.37 3.58
C PRO A 137 4.01 17.87 3.53
N GLU A 138 4.64 17.36 4.59
CA GLU A 138 4.83 15.93 4.75
C GLU A 138 3.50 15.26 5.08
N ILE A 139 3.34 14.04 4.58
CA ILE A 139 2.17 13.21 4.86
C ILE A 139 2.47 12.36 6.08
N VAL A 140 1.69 12.48 7.15
CA VAL A 140 1.80 11.58 8.32
C VAL A 140 1.02 10.31 8.03
N ILE A 141 1.65 9.16 8.22
CA ILE A 141 1.13 7.85 7.84
C ILE A 141 0.95 6.96 9.07
N GLY A 142 1.77 7.17 10.11
CA GLY A 142 1.67 6.43 11.35
C GLY A 142 2.61 6.97 12.42
N ARG A 143 2.44 6.47 13.65
CA ARG A 143 3.06 6.99 14.88
C ARG A 143 3.32 5.84 15.86
N THR A 144 4.36 5.97 16.68
CA THR A 144 4.70 4.98 17.72
C THR A 144 4.03 5.26 19.06
N ASN A 145 3.40 6.44 19.24
CA ASN A 145 2.76 6.88 20.49
C ASN A 145 3.71 6.87 21.70
N GLY A 146 5.01 7.08 21.45
CA GLY A 146 6.03 7.12 22.49
C GLY A 146 7.41 6.73 21.97
N LEU A 147 8.40 6.76 22.87
CA LEU A 147 9.77 6.32 22.60
C LEU A 147 10.19 5.26 23.61
N ALA A 148 10.84 4.22 23.10
CA ALA A 148 11.57 3.23 23.87
C ALA A 148 12.78 2.78 23.04
N GLU A 149 13.65 1.98 23.64
CA GLU A 149 14.75 1.35 22.91
C GLU A 149 14.25 0.15 22.09
N GLY A 150 15.00 -0.20 21.04
CA GLY A 150 14.68 -1.34 20.19
C GLY A 150 13.68 -1.03 19.07
N PHE A 151 12.95 -2.05 18.64
CA PHE A 151 12.01 -1.96 17.53
C PHE A 151 10.65 -1.53 18.07
N LEU A 152 10.09 -0.44 17.51
CA LEU A 152 8.80 0.09 17.96
C LEU A 152 7.74 -0.13 16.89
N LYS A 153 6.53 -0.51 17.28
CA LYS A 153 5.41 -0.60 16.35
C LYS A 153 5.00 0.80 15.92
N ILE A 154 4.79 0.96 14.63
CA ILE A 154 4.20 2.17 14.04
C ILE A 154 2.72 1.84 13.82
N GLU A 155 1.85 2.43 14.65
CA GLU A 155 0.41 2.39 14.43
C GLU A 155 0.07 3.32 13.26
N LEU A 156 -0.60 2.79 12.24
CA LEU A 156 -1.00 3.58 11.08
C LEU A 156 -2.08 4.59 11.50
N GLU A 157 -1.99 5.81 10.97
CA GLU A 157 -3.04 6.82 11.15
C GLU A 157 -4.38 6.29 10.58
N PRO A 158 -5.53 6.79 11.07
CA PRO A 158 -6.82 6.43 10.52
C PRO A 158 -6.82 6.55 8.98
N GLU A 159 -7.47 5.60 8.32
CA GLU A 159 -7.58 5.48 6.84
C GLU A 159 -6.35 4.93 6.11
N TRP A 160 -5.20 4.82 6.76
CA TRP A 160 -4.05 4.12 6.20
C TRP A 160 -4.14 2.61 6.44
N ARG A 161 -3.79 1.83 5.41
CA ARG A 161 -3.77 0.36 5.48
C ARG A 161 -2.69 -0.22 4.57
N PHE A 162 -2.33 -1.48 4.80
CA PHE A 162 -1.46 -2.23 3.89
C PHE A 162 -2.28 -2.74 2.69
N THR A 163 -1.70 -2.71 1.50
CA THR A 163 -2.16 -3.49 0.33
C THR A 163 -0.95 -4.06 -0.41
N LYS A 164 -1.15 -4.99 -1.34
CA LYS A 164 -0.07 -5.54 -2.17
C LYS A 164 -0.20 -5.11 -3.62
N ARG A 165 0.94 -4.80 -4.25
CA ARG A 165 1.01 -4.48 -5.67
C ARG A 165 0.58 -5.68 -6.51
N THR A 166 -0.16 -5.43 -7.57
CA THR A 166 -0.50 -6.44 -8.58
C THR A 166 -0.05 -6.03 -9.97
N LEU A 167 0.27 -7.04 -10.80
CA LEU A 167 0.50 -6.88 -12.23
C LEU A 167 -0.21 -8.04 -12.93
N ASP A 168 -1.11 -7.73 -13.87
CA ASP A 168 -1.87 -8.71 -14.64
C ASP A 168 -2.57 -9.77 -13.77
N GLY A 169 -3.18 -9.33 -12.65
CA GLY A 169 -3.88 -10.19 -11.69
C GLY A 169 -2.97 -10.98 -10.74
N LYS A 170 -1.64 -10.92 -10.91
CA LYS A 170 -0.67 -11.58 -10.01
C LYS A 170 -0.25 -10.64 -8.88
N THR A 171 -0.36 -11.11 -7.65
CA THR A 171 0.16 -10.43 -6.46
C THR A 171 1.70 -10.46 -6.45
N LEU A 172 2.31 -9.31 -6.22
CA LEU A 172 3.76 -9.13 -6.12
C LEU A 172 4.19 -8.99 -4.65
N GLY A 173 5.51 -8.93 -4.42
CA GLY A 173 6.07 -8.74 -3.08
C GLY A 173 6.03 -7.29 -2.56
N HIS A 174 5.78 -6.31 -3.44
CA HIS A 174 5.78 -4.90 -3.07
C HIS A 174 4.51 -4.53 -2.28
N ILE A 175 4.70 -3.81 -1.17
CA ILE A 175 3.63 -3.43 -0.24
C ILE A 175 3.33 -1.94 -0.42
N TYR A 176 2.06 -1.59 -0.51
CA TYR A 176 1.64 -0.20 -0.44
C TYR A 176 1.17 0.14 0.97
N LEU A 177 1.59 1.31 1.46
CA LEU A 177 0.85 2.05 2.46
C LEU A 177 -0.20 2.86 1.72
N THR A 178 -1.44 2.37 1.76
CA THR A 178 -2.55 2.89 0.97
C THR A 178 -3.41 3.83 1.82
N PHE A 179 -3.64 5.03 1.29
CA PHE A 179 -4.65 5.98 1.76
C PHE A 179 -5.73 6.13 0.67
N GLY A 180 -6.99 6.11 1.06
CA GLY A 180 -8.10 6.22 0.10
C GLY A 180 -8.25 4.99 -0.79
N ASP A 181 -8.96 5.17 -1.91
CA ASP A 181 -9.46 4.15 -2.86
C ASP A 181 -9.19 2.69 -2.45
N SER A 182 -9.88 2.31 -1.39
CA SER A 182 -10.44 0.99 -1.30
C SER A 182 -11.56 0.97 -2.32
N SER A 183 -11.40 0.19 -3.38
CA SER A 183 -12.53 -0.66 -3.68
C SER A 183 -12.73 -1.49 -2.41
N PHE A 184 -13.53 -0.97 -1.48
CA PHE A 184 -13.94 -1.69 -0.26
C PHE A 184 -14.83 -2.81 -0.72
N THR A 185 -14.26 -3.79 -1.42
CA THR A 185 -14.94 -5.03 -1.72
C THR A 185 -14.84 -5.83 -0.44
N PHE A 186 -15.78 -5.57 0.47
CA PHE A 186 -15.96 -6.47 1.60
C PHE A 186 -16.22 -7.86 1.03
N VAL A 187 -15.56 -8.87 1.61
CA VAL A 187 -15.54 -10.21 1.01
C VAL A 187 -16.94 -10.81 0.93
N ASP A 188 -17.83 -10.39 1.83
CA ASP A 188 -19.20 -10.85 1.98
C ASP A 188 -20.23 -10.07 1.14
N ILE A 189 -19.82 -9.00 0.44
CA ILE A 189 -20.70 -8.28 -0.50
C ILE A 189 -20.39 -8.57 -1.96
N ALA A 190 -19.41 -9.44 -2.26
CA ALA A 190 -18.95 -9.69 -3.63
C ALA A 190 -20.05 -10.22 -4.58
N SER A 191 -21.14 -10.77 -4.03
CA SER A 191 -22.32 -11.22 -4.78
C SER A 191 -23.62 -10.58 -4.28
N ASP A 192 -23.52 -9.50 -3.50
CA ASP A 192 -24.67 -8.76 -3.00
C ASP A 192 -25.18 -7.79 -4.07
N ILE A 193 -26.51 -7.68 -4.20
CA ILE A 193 -27.13 -6.78 -5.18
C ILE A 193 -26.91 -5.29 -4.86
N TYR A 194 -26.56 -4.97 -3.61
CA TYR A 194 -26.28 -3.62 -3.12
C TYR A 194 -24.79 -3.32 -3.02
N ALA A 195 -23.93 -4.15 -3.62
CA ALA A 195 -22.49 -4.03 -3.45
C ALA A 195 -21.96 -2.64 -3.86
N ASP A 196 -22.51 -2.07 -4.93
CA ASP A 196 -22.11 -0.75 -5.45
C ASP A 196 -22.55 0.38 -4.50
N GLU A 197 -23.78 0.33 -4.00
CA GLU A 197 -24.32 1.32 -3.05
C GLU A 197 -23.59 1.25 -1.71
N ILE A 198 -23.29 0.05 -1.23
CA ILE A 198 -22.51 -0.16 -0.01
C ILE A 198 -21.11 0.45 -0.20
N GLN A 199 -20.43 0.14 -1.31
CA GLN A 199 -19.12 0.73 -1.61
C GLN A 199 -19.18 2.25 -1.70
N GLN A 200 -20.21 2.80 -2.33
CA GLN A 200 -20.40 4.24 -2.44
C GLN A 200 -20.63 4.90 -1.08
N ALA A 201 -21.48 4.33 -0.23
CA ALA A 201 -21.76 4.86 1.09
C ALA A 201 -20.54 4.78 2.02
N VAL A 202 -19.72 3.72 1.91
CA VAL A 202 -18.43 3.62 2.61
C VAL A 202 -17.45 4.67 2.09
N LYS A 203 -17.41 4.88 0.77
CA LYS A 203 -16.57 5.92 0.15
C LYS A 203 -16.97 7.33 0.58
N LEU A 204 -18.26 7.56 0.82
CA LEU A 204 -18.76 8.82 1.39
C LEU A 204 -18.50 8.95 2.90
N GLY A 205 -18.12 7.86 3.56
CA GLY A 205 -17.65 7.85 4.94
C GLY A 205 -18.74 8.10 5.97
N PHE A 206 -19.95 7.57 5.74
CA PHE A 206 -21.04 7.56 6.73
C PHE A 206 -21.53 6.15 7.10
N ILE A 207 -20.93 5.13 6.50
CA ILE A 207 -21.03 3.74 6.93
C ILE A 207 -19.61 3.13 6.90
N ALA A 208 -19.38 2.12 7.72
CA ALA A 208 -18.12 1.38 7.76
C ALA A 208 -18.40 -0.11 7.95
N GLY A 209 -17.47 -0.95 7.49
CA GLY A 209 -17.47 -2.39 7.78
C GLY A 209 -16.53 -2.75 8.93
N PHE A 210 -16.37 -4.04 9.15
CA PHE A 210 -15.51 -4.65 10.16
C PHE A 210 -14.10 -4.82 9.59
N LYS A 211 -13.15 -4.08 10.17
CA LYS A 211 -11.77 -4.04 9.69
C LYS A 211 -11.00 -5.31 10.03
N GLU A 212 -11.45 -6.04 11.04
CA GLU A 212 -10.80 -7.23 11.57
C GLU A 212 -10.80 -8.38 10.56
N ASP A 213 -11.88 -8.52 9.79
CA ASP A 213 -12.11 -9.61 8.84
C ASP A 213 -12.50 -9.14 7.42
N ASN A 214 -12.48 -7.83 7.16
CA ASN A 214 -12.86 -7.21 5.88
C ASN A 214 -14.30 -7.58 5.44
N THR A 215 -15.24 -7.59 6.39
CA THR A 215 -16.67 -7.85 6.14
C THR A 215 -17.54 -6.60 6.32
N PHE A 216 -18.66 -6.52 5.62
CA PHE A 216 -19.68 -5.48 5.81
C PHE A 216 -20.83 -5.94 6.70
N ARG A 217 -21.20 -7.22 6.55
CA ARG A 217 -22.32 -7.92 7.18
C ARG A 217 -23.68 -7.30 6.80
N PRO A 218 -24.05 -7.29 5.50
CA PRO A 218 -25.25 -6.58 5.01
C PRO A 218 -26.56 -7.06 5.64
N GLN A 219 -26.60 -8.30 6.14
CA GLN A 219 -27.78 -8.90 6.78
C GLN A 219 -27.75 -8.83 8.31
N ALA A 220 -26.70 -8.26 8.91
CA ALA A 220 -26.64 -8.09 10.34
C ALA A 220 -27.60 -7.00 10.80
N THR A 221 -28.26 -7.22 11.94
CA THR A 221 -29.13 -6.21 12.54
C THR A 221 -28.32 -5.05 13.09
N LEU A 222 -28.73 -3.83 12.79
CA LEU A 222 -28.14 -2.62 13.36
C LEU A 222 -28.63 -2.37 14.79
N THR A 223 -27.74 -1.92 15.67
CA THR A 223 -28.16 -1.35 16.95
C THR A 223 -28.73 0.06 16.75
N ARG A 224 -29.43 0.56 17.77
CA ARG A 224 -29.97 1.93 17.74
C ARG A 224 -28.86 2.96 17.60
N GLU A 225 -27.74 2.75 18.26
CA GLU A 225 -26.58 3.64 18.27
C GLU A 225 -25.90 3.68 16.90
N GLN A 226 -25.75 2.52 16.25
CA GLN A 226 -25.21 2.43 14.90
C GLN A 226 -26.09 3.17 13.89
N LEU A 227 -27.42 2.98 13.96
CA LEU A 227 -28.35 3.70 13.09
C LEU A 227 -28.25 5.22 13.28
N VAL A 228 -28.12 5.69 14.53
CA VAL A 228 -27.97 7.12 14.84
C VAL A 228 -26.66 7.67 14.28
N SER A 229 -25.53 6.97 14.44
CA SER A 229 -24.23 7.37 13.88
C SER A 229 -24.30 7.47 12.35
N MET A 230 -24.89 6.49 11.66
CA MET A 230 -25.06 6.51 10.21
C MET A 230 -25.84 7.74 9.73
N VAL A 231 -26.92 8.11 10.43
CA VAL A 231 -27.74 9.27 10.08
C VAL A 231 -26.98 10.57 10.32
N LEU A 232 -26.32 10.73 11.46
CA LEU A 232 -25.56 11.93 11.80
C LEU A 232 -24.39 12.14 10.84
N GLU A 233 -23.62 11.08 10.59
CA GLU A 233 -22.49 11.11 9.66
C GLU A 233 -22.99 11.37 8.23
N GLY A 234 -24.08 10.73 7.79
CA GLY A 234 -24.64 10.94 6.46
C GLY A 234 -25.11 12.37 6.23
N LEU A 235 -25.79 12.95 7.22
CA LEU A 235 -26.23 14.34 7.19
C LEU A 235 -25.05 15.32 7.15
N SER A 236 -23.93 15.00 7.82
CA SER A 236 -22.71 15.83 7.79
C SER A 236 -22.03 15.88 6.41
N LYS A 237 -22.31 14.92 5.52
CA LYS A 237 -21.75 14.88 4.16
C LYS A 237 -22.55 15.71 3.16
N LEU A 238 -23.71 16.26 3.55
CA LEU A 238 -24.53 17.08 2.65
C LEU A 238 -23.94 18.50 2.49
N PRO A 239 -23.80 19.01 1.26
CA PRO A 239 -23.31 20.36 1.03
C PRO A 239 -24.28 21.39 1.65
N GLY A 240 -23.76 22.22 2.56
CA GLY A 240 -24.55 23.25 3.26
C GLY A 240 -25.15 22.83 4.61
N ALA A 241 -24.89 21.60 5.06
CA ALA A 241 -25.27 21.15 6.39
C ALA A 241 -24.34 21.71 7.48
N ASN A 242 -24.84 22.62 8.32
CA ASN A 242 -24.20 23.03 9.57
C ASN A 242 -24.98 22.44 10.75
N PHE A 243 -24.59 21.24 11.18
CA PHE A 243 -25.11 20.64 12.40
C PHE A 243 -24.13 20.90 13.55
N THR A 244 -24.45 21.87 14.39
CA THR A 244 -23.86 21.97 15.74
C THR A 244 -24.61 21.01 16.64
N LEU A 245 -23.92 19.95 17.10
CA LEU A 245 -24.36 19.12 18.22
C LEU A 245 -23.92 19.75 19.55
#